data_AF-A0A096D9Z3-F1
#
_entry.id   AF-A0A096D9Z3-F1
#
_cell.length_a   1.000
_cell.length_b   1.000
_cell.length_c   1.000
_cell.angle_alpha   90.00
_cell.angle_beta   90.00
_cell.angle_gamma   90.00
#
_symmetry.space_group_name_H-M   'P 1'
#
loop_
_entity.id
_entity.type
_entity.pdbx_description
1 polymer ?
#
loop_
_entity_poly.entity_id
_entity_poly.type
_entity_poly.pdbx_seq_one_letter_code
_entity_poly.pdbx_strand_id
1 'polypeptide(L)'
;MNEKEVGELRRRLRPEKNSITHIRGCYVNEMGESVAQFDQSLALMTQEETETLLALLRRTLSGTLGKNLLDLSFETRQVVEGEEHRRLMRLRDTALKDEEAVEEFFQLVRQSLTLEGNYLILLVYDRYDVPYRAKDGERQEDAAAEVYSYLLCSICPVKQTKPALSYHVRENEFHNRRADWLVSPPELGFLFPAFDDRSTNLYNALYYTRDSGENHPELVEAVFRREAPMPAAAQKETFQTLLSDTLADECSCEVVQAVHDQLCELVEEHRERKEAEPLTLSKGAVKCVLKSCGVSDSHVEEFALRYDDAFGADMALSPRNLVEKQIEVCTPDVVIKVSPERSDLVDTRVIDGVKYILIRADEGVEVNGVPVHIAK
;
A
#
# COMPACT_ATOMS: atom_id res chain seq x y z
N MET A 1 12.54 1.99 1.48
CA MET A 1 12.24 2.35 2.89
C MET A 1 11.69 1.18 3.68
N ASN A 2 11.99 1.11 4.98
CA ASN A 2 11.43 0.10 5.89
C ASN A 2 10.28 0.62 6.79
N GLU A 3 9.58 -0.30 7.47
CA GLU A 3 8.41 0.02 8.29
C GLU A 3 8.72 1.02 9.42
N LYS A 4 9.94 0.97 9.99
CA LYS A 4 10.37 1.87 11.07
C LYS A 4 10.58 3.29 10.55
N GLU A 5 11.22 3.44 9.40
CA GLU A 5 11.46 4.72 8.72
C GLU A 5 10.15 5.40 8.31
N VAL A 6 9.25 4.65 7.65
CA VAL A 6 7.90 5.15 7.33
C VAL A 6 7.17 5.55 8.61
N GLY A 7 7.24 4.71 9.65
CA GLY A 7 6.65 4.99 10.96
C GLY A 7 7.20 6.27 11.61
N GLU A 8 8.49 6.57 11.45
CA GLU A 8 9.16 7.78 11.93
C GLU A 8 8.61 9.02 11.21
N LEU A 9 8.57 9.02 9.87
CA LEU A 9 8.03 10.13 9.09
C LEU A 9 6.53 10.34 9.35
N ARG A 10 5.74 9.28 9.46
CA ARG A 10 4.32 9.37 9.85
C ARG A 10 4.11 10.04 11.20
N ARG A 11 5.01 9.82 12.17
CA ARG A 11 4.92 10.44 13.49
C ARG A 11 5.29 11.92 13.44
N ARG A 12 6.05 12.37 12.44
CA ARG A 12 6.36 13.78 12.21
C ARG A 12 5.17 14.58 11.72
N LEU A 13 4.24 13.97 10.97
CA LEU A 13 2.98 14.59 10.53
C LEU A 13 1.97 14.74 11.69
N ARG A 14 2.41 15.45 12.74
CA ARG A 14 1.68 15.95 13.91
C ARG A 14 2.12 17.40 14.12
N PRO A 15 1.24 18.30 14.59
CA PRO A 15 1.53 19.72 14.67
C PRO A 15 2.86 20.07 15.35
N GLU A 16 3.25 19.34 16.40
CA GLU A 16 4.43 19.64 17.22
C GLU A 16 5.73 19.01 16.70
N LYS A 17 5.69 18.27 15.58
CA LYS A 17 6.80 17.41 15.12
C LYS A 17 7.25 17.63 13.68
N ASN A 18 6.64 18.57 12.96
CA ASN A 18 7.03 18.92 11.60
C ASN A 18 7.45 20.40 11.51
N SER A 19 8.03 20.77 10.37
CA SER A 19 8.42 22.13 10.02
C SER A 19 7.73 22.58 8.73
N ILE A 20 6.56 22.02 8.42
CA ILE A 20 5.75 22.41 7.26
C ILE A 20 5.16 23.79 7.55
N THR A 21 5.45 24.74 6.68
CA THR A 21 4.97 26.13 6.81
C THR A 21 3.82 26.45 5.88
N HIS A 22 3.79 25.79 4.73
CA HIS A 22 2.89 26.08 3.62
C HIS A 22 2.40 24.78 2.98
N ILE A 23 1.18 24.82 2.46
CA ILE A 23 0.63 23.80 1.56
C ILE A 23 0.28 24.42 0.22
N ARG A 24 0.81 23.83 -0.84
CA ARG A 24 0.46 24.16 -2.22
C ARG A 24 -0.66 23.23 -2.66
N GLY A 25 -1.70 23.78 -3.27
CA GLY A 25 -2.85 23.00 -3.71
C GLY A 25 -3.34 23.37 -5.10
N CYS A 26 -3.82 22.38 -5.84
CA CYS A 26 -4.50 22.54 -7.11
C CYS A 26 -5.82 21.75 -7.09
N TYR A 27 -6.94 22.46 -7.24
CA TYR A 27 -8.27 21.86 -7.36
C TYR A 27 -8.58 21.58 -8.83
N VAL A 28 -8.83 20.31 -9.13
CA VAL A 28 -9.09 19.80 -10.47
C VAL A 28 -10.54 19.31 -10.53
N ASN A 29 -11.28 19.74 -11.56
CA ASN A 29 -12.65 19.27 -11.78
C ASN A 29 -12.69 17.91 -12.49
N GLU A 30 -13.90 17.34 -12.62
CA GLU A 30 -14.16 16.09 -13.35
C GLU A 30 -13.75 16.10 -14.83
N MET A 31 -13.63 17.28 -15.45
CA MET A 31 -13.13 17.45 -16.82
C MET A 31 -11.61 17.47 -16.89
N GLY A 32 -10.95 17.32 -15.74
CA GLY A 32 -9.50 17.38 -15.62
C GLY A 32 -8.97 18.80 -15.78
N GLU A 33 -9.74 19.87 -15.52
CA GLU A 33 -9.30 21.26 -15.61
C GLU A 33 -8.90 21.83 -14.24
N SER A 34 -7.88 22.69 -14.20
CA SER A 34 -7.49 23.42 -12.99
C SER A 34 -8.52 24.53 -12.72
N VAL A 35 -9.31 24.37 -11.66
CA VAL A 35 -10.33 25.35 -11.26
C VAL A 35 -9.73 26.41 -10.33
N ALA A 36 -8.81 26.00 -9.45
CA ALA A 36 -8.15 26.91 -8.52
C ALA A 36 -6.79 26.36 -8.11
N GLN A 37 -5.84 27.26 -7.88
CA GLN A 37 -4.58 26.95 -7.21
C GLN A 37 -4.38 27.89 -6.03
N PHE A 38 -3.70 27.40 -5.01
CA PHE A 38 -3.49 28.16 -3.78
C PHE A 38 -2.17 27.80 -3.10
N ASP A 39 -1.69 28.78 -2.32
CA ASP A 39 -0.63 28.63 -1.34
C ASP A 39 -1.19 29.06 0.02
N GLN A 40 -1.38 28.09 0.92
CA GLN A 40 -1.95 28.35 2.23
C GLN A 40 -0.89 28.18 3.32
N SER A 41 -0.67 29.25 4.08
CA SER A 41 0.20 29.20 5.25
C SER A 41 -0.51 28.48 6.41
N LEU A 42 0.15 27.47 6.98
CA LEU A 42 -0.34 26.75 8.15
C LEU A 42 -0.42 27.65 9.38
N ALA A 43 0.39 28.71 9.45
CA ALA A 43 0.36 29.68 10.56
C ALA A 43 -0.92 30.53 10.59
N LEU A 44 -1.66 30.59 9.47
CA LEU A 44 -2.94 31.30 9.35
C LEU A 44 -4.15 30.38 9.56
N MET A 45 -3.93 29.07 9.67
CA MET A 45 -4.98 28.08 9.91
C MET A 45 -5.27 27.98 11.40
N THR A 46 -6.50 27.58 11.75
CA THR A 46 -6.79 27.17 13.12
C THR A 46 -6.04 25.87 13.45
N GLN A 47 -5.87 25.60 14.74
CA GLN A 47 -5.23 24.35 15.18
C GLN A 47 -5.98 23.12 14.67
N GLU A 48 -7.32 23.14 14.72
CA GLU A 48 -8.18 22.03 14.27
C GLU A 48 -8.03 21.76 12.77
N GLU A 49 -8.01 22.81 11.94
CA GLU A 49 -7.78 22.68 10.50
C GLU A 49 -6.39 22.14 10.19
N THR A 50 -5.37 22.60 10.92
CA THR A 50 -3.98 22.13 10.76
C THR A 50 -3.86 20.65 11.14
N GLU A 51 -4.45 20.23 12.25
CA GLU A 51 -4.49 18.83 12.68
C GLU A 51 -5.19 17.94 11.64
N THR A 52 -6.32 18.41 11.11
CA THR A 52 -7.08 17.69 10.08
C THR A 52 -6.27 17.56 8.78
N LEU A 53 -5.61 18.63 8.36
CA LEU A 53 -4.75 18.62 7.17
C LEU A 53 -3.56 17.67 7.33
N LEU A 54 -2.85 17.74 8.46
CA LEU A 54 -1.71 16.85 8.73
C LEU A 54 -2.15 15.39 8.83
N ALA A 55 -3.34 15.13 9.40
CA ALA A 55 -3.92 13.79 9.43
C ALA A 55 -4.25 13.26 8.03
N LEU A 56 -4.71 14.14 7.12
CA LEU A 56 -4.94 13.82 5.72
C LEU A 56 -3.62 13.45 5.02
N LEU A 57 -2.61 14.30 5.10
CA LEU A 57 -1.28 14.07 4.51
C LEU A 57 -0.65 12.77 5.03
N ARG A 58 -0.82 12.48 6.33
CA ARG A 58 -0.33 11.26 6.98
C ARG A 58 -0.92 9.97 6.41
N ARG A 59 -2.07 10.01 5.74
CA ARG A 59 -2.66 8.85 5.05
C ARG A 59 -1.85 8.43 3.82
N THR A 60 -1.13 9.35 3.18
CA THR A 60 -0.21 9.06 2.06
C THR A 60 0.97 8.19 2.47
N LEU A 61 1.29 8.14 3.76
CA LEU A 61 2.34 7.26 4.29
C LEU A 61 1.74 6.07 5.04
N SER A 62 0.49 5.69 4.75
CA SER A 62 -0.21 4.61 5.44
C SER A 62 -0.38 3.37 4.59
N GLY A 63 -0.79 2.26 5.22
CA GLY A 63 -0.88 0.96 4.56
C GLY A 63 0.38 0.12 4.76
N THR A 64 0.49 -0.96 3.97
CA THR A 64 1.55 -1.96 4.10
C THR A 64 2.61 -1.75 3.01
N LEU A 65 3.90 -1.84 3.36
CA LEU A 65 4.99 -1.84 2.39
C LEU A 65 4.88 -3.03 1.44
N GLY A 66 5.14 -2.80 0.15
CA GLY A 66 4.96 -3.77 -0.93
C GLY A 66 3.51 -4.00 -1.35
N LYS A 67 2.53 -3.32 -0.72
CA LYS A 67 1.10 -3.40 -1.05
C LYS A 67 0.48 -2.04 -1.35
N ASN A 68 0.48 -1.15 -0.36
CA ASN A 68 0.00 0.23 -0.51
C ASN A 68 1.16 1.20 -0.73
N LEU A 69 2.30 0.91 -0.11
CA LEU A 69 3.50 1.72 -0.17
C LEU A 69 4.54 0.97 -1.01
N LEU A 70 4.83 1.51 -2.18
CA LEU A 70 5.63 0.87 -3.23
C LEU A 70 6.91 1.69 -3.41
N ASP A 71 8.07 1.03 -3.31
CA ASP A 71 9.35 1.70 -3.58
C ASP A 71 9.53 1.82 -5.11
N LEU A 72 9.74 3.06 -5.58
CA LEU A 72 10.09 3.36 -6.96
C LEU A 72 11.58 3.70 -7.01
N SER A 73 12.35 2.95 -7.79
CA SER A 73 13.79 3.15 -7.93
C SER A 73 14.11 3.83 -9.26
N PHE A 74 14.85 4.94 -9.21
CA PHE A 74 15.40 5.62 -10.38
C PHE A 74 16.69 4.96 -10.84
N GLU A 75 16.90 4.90 -12.15
CA GLU A 75 18.21 4.53 -12.69
C GLU A 75 19.25 5.63 -12.45
N THR A 76 20.53 5.27 -12.38
CA THR A 76 21.62 6.24 -12.24
C THR A 76 21.58 7.33 -13.31
N ARG A 77 21.22 6.98 -14.54
CA ARG A 77 21.07 7.96 -15.63
C ARG A 77 19.96 8.98 -15.35
N GLN A 78 18.85 8.55 -14.76
CA GLN A 78 17.74 9.44 -14.39
C GLN A 78 18.17 10.42 -13.30
N VAL A 79 18.91 9.95 -12.30
CA VAL A 79 19.40 10.80 -11.19
C VAL A 79 20.40 11.86 -11.67
N VAL A 80 21.25 11.54 -12.66
CA VAL A 80 22.27 12.46 -13.16
C VAL A 80 21.72 13.43 -14.21
N GLU A 81 20.88 12.94 -15.12
CA GLU A 81 20.49 13.67 -16.33
C GLU A 81 18.98 13.80 -16.55
N GLY A 82 18.17 13.00 -15.87
CA GLY A 82 16.72 12.88 -16.08
C GLY A 82 15.94 14.15 -15.74
N GLU A 83 15.07 14.58 -16.65
CA GLU A 83 14.19 15.74 -16.45
C GLU A 83 13.18 15.52 -15.32
N GLU A 84 12.67 14.30 -15.19
CA GLU A 84 11.73 13.89 -14.16
C GLU A 84 12.32 14.01 -12.76
N HIS A 85 13.57 13.55 -12.57
CA HIS A 85 14.30 13.68 -11.32
C HIS A 85 14.62 15.14 -11.04
N ARG A 86 15.13 15.87 -12.05
CA ARG A 86 15.43 17.31 -11.93
C ARG A 86 14.21 18.14 -11.55
N ARG A 87 13.02 17.80 -12.06
CA ARG A 87 11.75 18.47 -11.70
C ARG A 87 11.44 18.29 -10.21
N LEU A 88 11.50 17.06 -9.71
CA LEU A 88 11.25 16.76 -8.29
C LEU A 88 12.32 17.43 -7.39
N MET A 89 13.57 17.45 -7.84
CA MET A 89 14.66 18.16 -7.16
C MET A 89 14.44 19.67 -7.15
N ARG A 90 14.01 20.29 -8.26
CA ARG A 90 13.70 21.73 -8.34
C ARG A 90 12.60 22.11 -7.33
N LEU A 91 11.52 21.34 -7.26
CA LEU A 91 10.45 21.52 -6.27
C LEU A 91 10.98 21.46 -4.84
N ARG A 92 11.82 20.47 -4.54
CA ARG A 92 12.37 20.24 -3.20
C ARG A 92 13.39 21.30 -2.81
N ASP A 93 14.37 21.57 -3.66
CA ASP A 93 15.51 22.45 -3.37
C ASP A 93 15.08 23.93 -3.26
N THR A 94 13.98 24.29 -3.93
CA THR A 94 13.34 25.61 -3.79
C THR A 94 12.34 25.67 -2.62
N ALA A 95 12.13 24.55 -1.90
CA ALA A 95 11.13 24.43 -0.85
C ALA A 95 9.73 24.87 -1.30
N LEU A 96 9.36 24.53 -2.54
CA LEU A 96 8.10 24.90 -3.22
C LEU A 96 7.90 26.40 -3.45
N LYS A 97 8.96 27.22 -3.38
CA LYS A 97 8.88 28.67 -3.64
C LYS A 97 8.97 29.04 -5.10
N ASP A 98 9.35 28.10 -5.96
CA ASP A 98 9.36 28.29 -7.40
C ASP A 98 7.96 28.03 -7.98
N GLU A 99 7.20 29.11 -8.17
CA GLU A 99 5.82 29.09 -8.65
C GLU A 99 5.67 28.38 -9.99
N GLU A 100 6.63 28.59 -10.90
CA GLU A 100 6.61 27.97 -12.23
C GLU A 100 6.82 26.46 -12.11
N ALA A 101 7.77 26.01 -11.27
CA ALA A 101 7.98 24.59 -11.03
C ALA A 101 6.74 23.90 -10.44
N VAL A 102 6.03 24.59 -9.53
CA VAL A 102 4.80 24.08 -8.90
C VAL A 102 3.67 23.98 -9.92
N GLU A 103 3.47 25.00 -10.76
CA GLU A 103 2.48 24.97 -11.86
C GLU A 103 2.79 23.83 -12.85
N GLU A 104 4.03 23.72 -13.32
CA GLU A 104 4.46 22.66 -14.24
C GLU A 104 4.16 21.27 -13.66
N PHE A 105 4.36 21.09 -12.36
CA PHE A 105 4.06 19.84 -11.67
C PHE A 105 2.56 19.57 -11.56
N PHE A 106 1.74 20.56 -11.18
CA PHE A 106 0.29 20.39 -11.16
C PHE A 106 -0.27 20.09 -12.55
N GLN A 107 0.24 20.78 -13.57
CA GLN A 107 -0.14 20.52 -14.95
C GLN A 107 0.22 19.09 -15.38
N LEU A 108 1.42 18.61 -15.04
CA LEU A 108 1.86 17.25 -15.32
C LEU A 108 0.89 16.22 -14.72
N VAL A 109 0.62 16.32 -13.41
CA VAL A 109 -0.25 15.36 -12.70
C VAL A 109 -1.66 15.38 -13.29
N ARG A 110 -2.21 16.57 -13.56
CA ARG A 110 -3.56 16.72 -14.13
C ARG A 110 -3.68 16.15 -15.55
N GLN A 111 -2.62 16.26 -16.35
CA GLN A 111 -2.60 15.72 -17.71
C GLN A 111 -2.41 14.20 -17.75
N SER A 112 -1.72 13.65 -16.75
CA SER A 112 -1.47 12.20 -16.67
C SER A 112 -2.58 11.42 -15.99
N LEU A 113 -3.25 12.01 -14.99
CA LEU A 113 -4.16 11.28 -14.11
C LEU A 113 -5.62 11.66 -14.34
N THR A 114 -6.46 10.64 -14.53
CA THR A 114 -7.92 10.78 -14.54
C THR A 114 -8.50 10.04 -13.34
N LEU A 115 -9.23 10.76 -12.48
CA LEU A 115 -9.96 10.19 -11.35
C LEU A 115 -11.46 10.43 -11.51
N GLU A 116 -12.28 9.60 -10.86
CA GLU A 116 -13.72 9.81 -10.82
C GLU A 116 -14.05 11.06 -9.98
N GLY A 117 -14.65 12.06 -10.62
CA GLY A 117 -15.06 13.31 -9.99
C GLY A 117 -13.92 14.30 -9.77
N ASN A 118 -14.16 15.27 -8.88
CA ASN A 118 -13.19 16.32 -8.59
C ASN A 118 -12.11 15.81 -7.64
N TYR A 119 -10.91 16.39 -7.70
CA TYR A 119 -9.83 16.05 -6.77
C TYR A 119 -8.91 17.24 -6.47
N LEU A 120 -8.15 17.14 -5.39
CA LEU A 120 -7.11 18.07 -4.98
C LEU A 120 -5.75 17.40 -5.12
N ILE A 121 -4.81 18.09 -5.76
CA ILE A 121 -3.39 17.77 -5.69
C ILE A 121 -2.80 18.65 -4.60
N LEU A 122 -2.27 18.05 -3.54
CA LEU A 122 -1.68 18.74 -2.39
C LEU A 122 -0.19 18.44 -2.34
N LEU A 123 0.63 19.48 -2.20
CA LEU A 123 2.08 19.37 -2.15
C LEU A 123 2.61 20.14 -0.94
N VAL A 124 3.42 19.46 -0.13
CA VAL A 124 4.11 20.05 1.02
C VAL A 124 5.60 19.73 0.99
N TYR A 125 6.37 20.60 1.62
CA TYR A 125 7.79 20.43 1.86
C TYR A 125 8.05 20.45 3.37
N ASP A 126 8.89 19.53 3.85
CA ASP A 126 9.33 19.50 5.24
C ASP A 126 10.85 19.30 5.35
N ARG A 127 11.41 19.75 6.48
CA ARG A 127 12.80 19.53 6.87
C ARG A 127 12.84 18.81 8.20
N TYR A 128 13.60 17.74 8.26
CA TYR A 128 13.76 16.89 9.41
C TYR A 128 15.22 16.85 9.85
N ASP A 129 15.49 17.40 11.04
CA ASP A 129 16.74 17.13 11.76
C ASP A 129 16.70 15.71 12.33
N VAL A 130 17.36 14.79 11.65
CA VAL A 130 17.39 13.37 11.97
C VAL A 130 18.29 13.18 13.20
N PRO A 131 17.75 12.75 14.35
CA PRO A 131 18.58 12.48 15.52
C PRO A 131 19.49 11.29 15.23
N TYR A 132 20.75 11.38 15.66
CA TYR A 132 21.64 10.24 15.56
C TYR A 132 21.15 9.09 16.46
N ARG A 133 21.16 7.87 15.91
CA ARG A 133 20.91 6.62 16.65
C ARG A 133 21.95 5.60 16.25
N ALA A 134 22.57 4.96 17.22
CA ALA A 134 23.45 3.82 16.96
C ALA A 134 22.63 2.61 16.47
N LYS A 135 23.28 1.58 15.90
CA LYS A 135 22.62 0.40 15.31
C LYS A 135 21.77 -0.40 16.33
N ASP A 136 22.04 -0.23 17.61
CA ASP A 136 21.30 -0.79 18.75
C ASP A 136 20.06 0.05 19.14
N GLY A 137 19.86 1.22 18.53
CA GLY A 137 18.73 2.12 18.77
C GLY A 137 18.97 3.18 19.85
N GLU A 138 20.14 3.19 20.50
CA GLU A 138 20.48 4.17 21.52
C GLU A 138 20.77 5.55 20.92
N ARG A 139 20.27 6.60 21.58
CA ARG A 139 20.44 7.99 21.15
C ARG A 139 21.74 8.53 21.71
N GLN A 140 22.64 9.01 20.85
CA GLN A 140 23.79 9.82 21.26
C GLN A 140 23.55 11.28 20.89
N GLU A 141 23.62 12.16 21.88
CA GLU A 141 23.32 13.59 21.72
C GLU A 141 24.47 14.38 21.07
N ASP A 142 25.69 13.80 21.01
CA ASP A 142 26.93 14.49 20.60
C ASP A 142 27.35 14.27 19.14
N ALA A 143 26.55 13.57 18.32
CA ALA A 143 26.86 13.28 16.92
C ALA A 143 26.13 14.23 15.94
N ALA A 144 26.74 14.51 14.79
CA ALA A 144 26.20 15.39 13.77
C ALA A 144 24.82 14.90 13.28
N ALA A 145 23.80 15.76 13.40
CA ALA A 145 22.45 15.49 12.89
C ALA A 145 22.42 15.63 11.36
N GLU A 146 21.83 14.65 10.69
CA GLU A 146 21.54 14.71 9.25
C GLU A 146 20.27 15.55 9.03
N VAL A 147 20.26 16.43 8.04
CA VAL A 147 19.05 17.21 7.70
C VAL A 147 18.39 16.61 6.48
N TYR A 148 17.35 15.82 6.71
CA TYR A 148 16.54 15.20 5.67
C TYR A 148 15.44 16.16 5.20
N SER A 149 15.44 16.53 3.92
CA SER A 149 14.43 17.43 3.35
C SER A 149 13.64 16.68 2.27
N TYR A 150 12.31 16.80 2.29
CA TYR A 150 11.46 16.00 1.43
C TYR A 150 10.18 16.70 0.99
N LEU A 151 9.66 16.22 -0.12
CA LEU A 151 8.34 16.53 -0.64
C LEU A 151 7.37 15.41 -0.26
N LEU A 152 6.14 15.79 0.05
CA LEU A 152 5.02 14.86 0.16
C LEU A 152 3.88 15.38 -0.73
N CYS A 153 3.50 14.57 -1.71
CA CYS A 153 2.38 14.84 -2.60
C CYS A 153 1.20 13.93 -2.24
N SER A 154 0.00 14.49 -2.11
CA SER A 154 -1.23 13.76 -1.80
C SER A 154 -2.31 14.13 -2.80
N ILE A 155 -2.91 13.15 -3.47
CA ILE A 155 -3.99 13.34 -4.42
C ILE A 155 -5.29 12.85 -3.79
N CYS A 156 -6.16 13.80 -3.45
CA CYS A 156 -7.33 13.60 -2.59
C CYS A 156 -8.62 13.86 -3.37
N PRO A 157 -9.51 12.86 -3.55
CA PRO A 157 -10.82 13.09 -4.15
C PRO A 157 -11.65 14.09 -3.34
N VAL A 158 -12.45 14.89 -4.04
CA VAL A 158 -13.37 15.85 -3.44
C VAL A 158 -14.78 15.40 -3.76
N LYS A 159 -15.49 14.94 -2.73
CA LYS A 159 -16.83 14.34 -2.86
C LYS A 159 -17.88 15.27 -2.29
N GLN A 160 -19.03 15.34 -2.95
CA GLN A 160 -20.15 16.08 -2.43
C GLN A 160 -20.82 15.29 -1.29
N THR A 161 -21.12 15.96 -0.17
CA THR A 161 -21.86 15.33 0.92
C THR A 161 -23.29 15.05 0.48
N LYS A 162 -23.85 13.93 0.93
CA LYS A 162 -25.26 13.63 0.68
C LYS A 162 -26.12 14.64 1.45
N PRO A 163 -27.21 15.17 0.86
CA PRO A 163 -28.17 15.98 1.59
C PRO A 163 -28.66 15.20 2.82
N ALA A 164 -28.62 15.84 3.99
CA ALA A 164 -29.00 15.22 5.25
C ALA A 164 -29.78 16.20 6.12
N LEU A 165 -30.78 15.70 6.85
CA LEU A 165 -31.49 16.48 7.86
C LEU A 165 -30.60 16.60 9.10
N SER A 166 -30.32 17.83 9.55
CA SER A 166 -29.54 18.12 10.75
C SER A 166 -30.44 18.76 11.81
N TYR A 167 -30.21 18.41 13.07
CA TYR A 167 -30.90 19.02 14.20
C TYR A 167 -30.03 20.12 14.79
N HIS A 168 -30.51 21.37 14.71
CA HIS A 168 -29.80 22.54 15.20
C HIS A 168 -30.12 22.76 16.68
N VAL A 169 -29.20 22.36 17.56
CA VAL A 169 -29.40 22.40 19.03
C VAL A 169 -29.76 23.79 19.55
N ARG A 170 -29.19 24.85 18.97
CA ARG A 170 -29.46 26.24 19.41
C ARG A 170 -30.88 26.71 19.08
N GLU A 171 -31.41 26.26 17.96
CA GLU A 171 -32.72 26.68 17.42
C GLU A 171 -33.82 25.67 17.79
N ASN A 172 -33.45 24.48 18.27
CA ASN A 172 -34.36 23.36 18.58
C ASN A 172 -35.23 22.95 17.36
N GLU A 173 -34.67 23.07 16.17
CA GLU A 173 -35.36 22.80 14.90
C GLU A 173 -34.54 21.88 14.00
N PHE A 174 -35.24 21.23 13.07
CA PHE A 174 -34.60 20.45 12.00
C PHE A 174 -34.40 21.32 10.76
N HIS A 175 -33.18 21.33 10.24
CA HIS A 175 -32.85 21.99 8.98
C HIS A 175 -32.16 21.02 8.03
N ASN A 176 -32.41 21.19 6.74
CA ASN A 176 -31.65 20.47 5.72
C ASN A 176 -30.24 21.04 5.67
N ARG A 177 -29.25 20.18 5.90
CA ARG A 177 -27.84 20.51 5.64
C ARG A 177 -27.63 20.58 4.14
N ARG A 178 -27.11 21.71 3.65
CA ARG A 178 -26.72 21.85 2.24
C ARG A 178 -25.58 20.88 1.92
N ALA A 179 -25.56 20.44 0.68
CA ALA A 179 -24.48 19.61 0.18
C ALA A 179 -23.20 20.45 0.11
N ASP A 180 -22.15 19.98 0.78
CA ASP A 180 -20.83 20.60 0.89
C ASP A 180 -19.82 19.74 0.14
N TRP A 181 -18.66 20.31 -0.19
CA TRP A 181 -17.54 19.57 -0.76
C TRP A 181 -16.62 19.09 0.36
N LEU A 182 -16.35 17.79 0.40
CA LEU A 182 -15.50 17.16 1.39
C LEU A 182 -14.25 16.58 0.73
N VAL A 183 -13.08 16.97 1.24
CA VAL A 183 -11.80 16.36 0.87
C VAL A 183 -11.72 14.97 1.50
N SER A 184 -11.66 13.95 0.66
CA SER A 184 -11.51 12.55 1.07
C SER A 184 -10.03 12.22 1.30
N PRO A 185 -9.73 11.15 2.07
CA PRO A 185 -8.37 10.61 2.15
C PRO A 185 -7.73 10.42 0.77
N PRO A 186 -6.39 10.55 0.66
CA PRO A 186 -5.69 10.39 -0.61
C PRO A 186 -5.96 9.01 -1.22
N GLU A 187 -6.20 9.01 -2.54
CA GLU A 187 -6.19 7.80 -3.37
C GLU A 187 -4.77 7.45 -3.76
N LEU A 188 -3.98 8.49 -4.09
CA LEU A 188 -2.60 8.37 -4.54
C LEU A 188 -1.72 9.40 -3.86
N GLY A 189 -0.42 9.17 -3.91
CA GLY A 189 0.56 10.16 -3.52
C GLY A 189 1.95 9.58 -3.50
N PHE A 190 2.91 10.39 -3.12
CA PHE A 190 4.28 9.94 -2.99
C PHE A 190 5.08 10.82 -2.05
N LEU A 191 6.19 10.27 -1.58
CA LEU A 191 7.24 10.96 -0.87
C LEU A 191 8.54 10.87 -1.66
N PHE A 192 9.20 12.01 -1.85
CA PHE A 192 10.48 12.09 -2.55
C PHE A 192 11.40 13.14 -1.92
N PRO A 193 12.71 12.86 -1.79
CA PRO A 193 13.38 11.56 -1.93
C PRO A 193 12.88 10.55 -0.89
N ALA A 194 13.32 9.28 -0.97
CA ALA A 194 13.09 8.31 0.09
C ALA A 194 13.99 8.56 1.30
N PHE A 195 13.58 8.03 2.46
CA PHE A 195 14.34 8.09 3.71
C PHE A 195 14.82 6.70 4.11
N ASP A 196 16.06 6.38 3.75
CA ASP A 196 16.66 5.06 3.98
C ASP A 196 17.92 5.22 4.84
N ASP A 197 18.12 4.30 5.79
CA ASP A 197 19.29 4.27 6.68
C ASP A 197 19.54 5.59 7.40
N ARG A 198 18.45 6.24 7.83
CA ARG A 198 18.45 7.55 8.48
C ARG A 198 18.99 8.69 7.61
N SER A 199 19.01 8.53 6.29
CA SER A 199 19.61 9.47 5.35
C SER A 199 18.72 9.72 4.12
N THR A 200 19.10 10.73 3.34
CA THR A 200 18.44 11.05 2.08
C THR A 200 18.79 10.04 1.00
N ASN A 201 17.82 9.31 0.44
CA ASN A 201 18.02 8.47 -0.73
C ASN A 201 17.41 9.10 -2.00
N LEU A 202 18.26 9.73 -2.82
CA LEU A 202 17.86 10.37 -4.08
C LEU A 202 17.48 9.38 -5.19
N TYR A 203 17.83 8.10 -5.04
CA TYR A 203 17.54 7.06 -6.02
C TYR A 203 16.17 6.43 -5.83
N ASN A 204 15.44 6.79 -4.77
CA ASN A 204 14.15 6.18 -4.48
C ASN A 204 13.09 7.24 -4.18
N ALA A 205 11.85 6.89 -4.51
CA ALA A 205 10.64 7.54 -4.04
C ALA A 205 9.73 6.49 -3.40
N LEU A 206 8.95 6.88 -2.38
CA LEU A 206 7.93 6.02 -1.82
C LEU A 206 6.58 6.41 -2.40
N TYR A 207 6.03 5.56 -3.26
CA TYR A 207 4.72 5.75 -3.89
C TYR A 207 3.62 5.15 -3.02
N TYR A 208 2.47 5.80 -2.98
CA TYR A 208 1.30 5.37 -2.23
C TYR A 208 0.11 5.19 -3.17
N THR A 209 -0.55 4.04 -3.03
CA THR A 209 -1.89 3.80 -3.55
C THR A 209 -2.81 3.28 -2.43
N ARG A 210 -4.04 3.80 -2.40
CA ARG A 210 -5.08 3.33 -1.49
C ARG A 210 -5.59 1.94 -1.89
N ASP A 211 -5.77 1.71 -3.19
CA ASP A 211 -6.26 0.45 -3.73
C ASP A 211 -5.08 -0.48 -4.06
N SER A 212 -5.08 -1.71 -3.56
CA SER A 212 -4.02 -2.67 -3.88
C SER A 212 -4.19 -3.36 -5.23
N GLY A 213 -5.32 -3.13 -5.92
CA GLY A 213 -5.59 -3.61 -7.28
C GLY A 213 -5.27 -2.60 -8.38
N GLU A 214 -5.07 -1.33 -8.03
CA GLU A 214 -4.79 -0.26 -8.99
C GLU A 214 -3.69 0.63 -8.44
N ASN A 215 -2.70 0.97 -9.26
CA ASN A 215 -1.58 1.81 -8.87
C ASN A 215 -1.30 2.96 -9.83
N HIS A 216 -2.17 3.19 -10.82
CA HIS A 216 -2.12 4.30 -11.75
C HIS A 216 -0.77 4.39 -12.48
N PRO A 217 -0.45 3.39 -13.33
CA PRO A 217 0.81 3.36 -14.06
C PRO A 217 1.05 4.63 -14.90
N GLU A 218 -0.01 5.26 -15.38
CA GLU A 218 0.05 6.54 -16.11
C GLU A 218 0.65 7.67 -15.29
N LEU A 219 0.37 7.72 -13.98
CA LEU A 219 0.94 8.71 -13.07
C LEU A 219 2.39 8.37 -12.74
N VAL A 220 2.69 7.08 -12.52
CA VAL A 220 4.05 6.62 -12.20
C VAL A 220 4.99 6.95 -13.37
N GLU A 221 4.58 6.64 -14.60
CA GLU A 221 5.36 6.94 -15.79
C GLU A 221 5.52 8.45 -16.01
N ALA A 222 4.45 9.23 -15.85
CA ALA A 222 4.52 10.68 -16.07
C ALA A 222 5.43 11.40 -15.06
N VAL A 223 5.38 11.01 -13.77
CA VAL A 223 6.11 11.68 -12.69
C VAL A 223 7.53 11.13 -12.54
N PHE A 224 7.73 9.82 -12.71
CA PHE A 224 8.99 9.14 -12.39
C PHE A 224 9.69 8.52 -13.61
N ARG A 225 9.03 8.44 -14.77
CA ARG A 225 9.49 7.69 -15.96
C ARG A 225 9.96 6.29 -15.61
N ARG A 226 9.14 5.60 -14.82
CA ARG A 226 9.33 4.22 -14.40
C ARG A 226 8.08 3.43 -14.73
N GLU A 227 8.27 2.15 -15.00
CA GLU A 227 7.17 1.19 -15.00
C GLU A 227 6.64 1.03 -13.57
N ALA A 228 5.31 1.05 -13.43
CA ALA A 228 4.69 0.81 -12.14
C ALA A 228 4.84 -0.66 -11.74
N PRO A 229 5.20 -0.95 -10.49
CA PRO A 229 5.32 -2.33 -10.02
C PRO A 229 3.96 -3.04 -10.08
N MET A 230 3.93 -4.35 -10.25
CA MET A 230 2.67 -5.09 -10.30
C MET A 230 1.82 -4.85 -9.03
N PRO A 231 0.53 -4.48 -9.13
CA PRO A 231 -0.34 -4.33 -7.96
C PRO A 231 -0.43 -5.62 -7.14
N ALA A 232 -0.50 -5.50 -5.81
CA ALA A 232 -0.50 -6.67 -4.92
C ALA A 232 -1.67 -7.63 -5.18
N ALA A 233 -2.86 -7.13 -5.56
CA ALA A 233 -3.99 -8.00 -5.91
C ALA A 233 -3.73 -8.77 -7.22
N ALA A 234 -3.13 -8.11 -8.22
CA ALA A 234 -2.73 -8.76 -9.47
C ALA A 234 -1.62 -9.78 -9.25
N GLN A 235 -0.67 -9.51 -8.34
CA GLN A 235 0.37 -10.48 -7.95
C GLN A 235 -0.26 -11.77 -7.40
N LYS A 236 -1.26 -11.63 -6.53
CA LYS A 236 -1.99 -12.76 -5.94
C LYS A 236 -2.71 -13.58 -7.01
N GLU A 237 -3.51 -12.93 -7.84
CA GLU A 237 -4.31 -13.59 -8.90
C GLU A 237 -3.41 -14.31 -9.91
N THR A 238 -2.32 -13.65 -10.31
CA THR A 238 -1.33 -14.23 -11.23
C THR A 238 -0.63 -15.43 -10.60
N PHE A 239 -0.27 -15.35 -9.32
CA PHE A 239 0.33 -16.48 -8.61
C PHE A 239 -0.63 -17.66 -8.51
N GLN A 240 -1.90 -17.40 -8.18
CA GLN A 240 -2.94 -18.43 -8.09
C GLN A 240 -3.19 -19.11 -9.44
N THR A 241 -3.29 -18.31 -10.51
CA THR A 241 -3.47 -18.83 -11.88
C THR A 241 -2.28 -19.66 -12.32
N LEU A 242 -1.06 -19.17 -12.03
CA LEU A 242 0.16 -19.90 -12.35
C LEU A 242 0.22 -21.23 -11.59
N LEU A 243 -0.12 -21.23 -10.30
CA LEU A 243 -0.14 -22.42 -9.46
C LEU A 243 -1.17 -23.43 -9.99
N SER A 244 -2.40 -23.00 -10.32
CA SER A 244 -3.41 -23.92 -10.89
C SER A 244 -3.01 -24.49 -12.25
N ASP A 245 -2.43 -23.67 -13.11
CA ASP A 245 -2.09 -24.07 -14.49
C ASP A 245 -0.91 -25.02 -14.57
N THR A 246 0.07 -24.91 -13.65
CA THR A 246 1.26 -25.75 -13.68
C THR A 246 1.17 -27.00 -12.83
N LEU A 247 0.39 -26.99 -11.74
CA LEU A 247 0.25 -28.19 -10.91
C LEU A 247 -0.75 -29.20 -11.50
N ALA A 248 -1.70 -28.77 -12.33
CA ALA A 248 -2.68 -29.63 -13.00
C ALA A 248 -3.30 -30.69 -12.04
N ASP A 249 -3.03 -31.97 -12.26
CA ASP A 249 -3.56 -33.07 -11.44
C ASP A 249 -2.96 -33.11 -10.01
N GLU A 250 -1.79 -32.52 -9.78
CA GLU A 250 -1.17 -32.36 -8.44
C GLU A 250 -1.74 -31.15 -7.67
N CYS A 251 -2.63 -30.36 -8.27
CA CYS A 251 -3.29 -29.24 -7.63
C CYS A 251 -4.40 -29.73 -6.66
N SER A 252 -4.00 -30.38 -5.58
CA SER A 252 -4.89 -30.85 -4.51
C SER A 252 -5.11 -29.78 -3.44
N CYS A 253 -6.20 -29.92 -2.67
CA CYS A 253 -6.49 -29.06 -1.51
C CYS A 253 -5.32 -29.08 -0.51
N GLU A 254 -4.75 -30.26 -0.27
CA GLU A 254 -3.62 -30.46 0.65
C GLU A 254 -2.36 -29.69 0.20
N VAL A 255 -2.03 -29.73 -1.10
CA VAL A 255 -0.85 -29.03 -1.63
C VAL A 255 -1.05 -27.52 -1.54
N VAL A 256 -2.22 -27.01 -1.93
CA VAL A 256 -2.52 -25.56 -1.85
C VAL A 256 -2.51 -25.07 -0.41
N GLN A 257 -3.06 -25.84 0.53
CA GLN A 257 -3.00 -25.54 1.95
C GLN A 257 -1.56 -25.55 2.46
N ALA A 258 -0.76 -26.57 2.13
CA ALA A 258 0.63 -26.64 2.54
C ALA A 258 1.47 -25.46 2.03
N VAL A 259 1.25 -25.03 0.77
CA VAL A 259 1.92 -23.84 0.23
C VAL A 259 1.49 -22.59 0.98
N HIS A 260 0.19 -22.44 1.25
CA HIS A 260 -0.34 -21.31 2.03
C HIS A 260 0.27 -21.26 3.44
N ASP A 261 0.28 -22.39 4.14
CA ASP A 261 0.80 -22.51 5.52
C ASP A 261 2.29 -22.14 5.56
N GLN A 262 3.09 -22.64 4.61
CA GLN A 262 4.52 -22.29 4.52
C GLN A 262 4.76 -20.80 4.24
N LEU A 263 3.96 -20.19 3.37
CA LEU A 263 4.06 -18.75 3.11
C LEU A 263 3.63 -17.91 4.33
N CYS A 264 2.62 -18.35 5.08
CA CYS A 264 2.19 -17.72 6.33
C CYS A 264 3.27 -17.83 7.42
N GLU A 265 3.90 -19.00 7.57
CA GLU A 265 5.02 -19.21 8.50
C GLU A 265 6.17 -18.23 8.22
N LEU A 266 6.57 -18.08 6.95
CA LEU A 266 7.61 -17.12 6.56
C LEU A 266 7.27 -15.67 6.95
N VAL A 267 6.00 -15.27 6.81
CA VAL A 267 5.53 -13.94 7.17
C VAL A 267 5.59 -13.71 8.67
N GLU A 268 5.18 -14.68 9.49
CA GLU A 268 5.22 -14.56 10.95
C GLU A 268 6.65 -14.65 11.49
N GLU A 269 7.51 -15.54 10.96
CA GLU A 269 8.92 -15.61 11.35
C GLU A 269 9.65 -14.27 11.12
N HIS A 270 9.45 -13.64 9.96
CA HIS A 270 10.04 -12.33 9.67
C HIS A 270 9.57 -11.26 10.66
N ARG A 271 8.28 -11.28 11.00
CA ARG A 271 7.68 -10.36 11.97
C ARG A 271 8.24 -10.56 13.38
N GLU A 272 8.46 -11.81 13.81
CA GLU A 272 9.03 -12.13 15.12
C GLU A 272 10.50 -11.72 15.24
N ARG A 273 11.28 -11.92 14.16
CA ARG A 273 12.70 -11.52 14.08
C ARG A 273 12.90 -10.01 14.05
N LYS A 274 11.84 -9.22 13.76
CA LYS A 274 11.87 -7.75 13.67
C LYS A 274 12.93 -7.23 12.69
N GLU A 275 13.15 -7.99 11.62
CA GLU A 275 14.06 -7.64 10.54
C GLU A 275 13.60 -6.32 9.89
N ALA A 276 14.57 -5.46 9.59
CA ALA A 276 14.26 -4.15 9.00
C ALA A 276 13.94 -4.26 7.51
N GLU A 277 14.61 -5.18 6.80
CA GLU A 277 14.40 -5.36 5.37
C GLU A 277 13.04 -5.97 5.08
N PRO A 278 12.32 -5.52 4.03
CA PRO A 278 11.05 -6.12 3.63
C PRO A 278 11.21 -7.60 3.24
N LEU A 279 10.29 -8.45 3.71
CA LEU A 279 10.25 -9.86 3.32
C LEU A 279 9.87 -9.99 1.84
N THR A 280 10.77 -10.60 1.06
CA THR A 280 10.59 -10.88 -0.36
C THR A 280 10.94 -12.34 -0.68
N LEU A 281 10.31 -12.89 -1.70
CA LEU A 281 10.51 -14.23 -2.22
C LEU A 281 10.98 -14.16 -3.65
N SER A 282 12.19 -14.67 -3.88
CA SER A 282 12.70 -14.90 -5.23
C SER A 282 12.03 -16.13 -5.85
N LYS A 283 12.12 -16.25 -7.18
CA LYS A 283 11.72 -17.47 -7.90
C LYS A 283 12.30 -18.74 -7.28
N GLY A 284 13.58 -18.72 -6.91
CA GLY A 284 14.26 -19.86 -6.28
C GLY A 284 13.64 -20.23 -4.93
N ALA A 285 13.28 -19.25 -4.11
CA ALA A 285 12.60 -19.48 -2.84
C ALA A 285 11.22 -20.12 -3.04
N VAL A 286 10.44 -19.64 -4.02
CA VAL A 286 9.13 -20.22 -4.34
C VAL A 286 9.27 -21.67 -4.81
N LYS A 287 10.28 -22.00 -5.63
CA LYS A 287 10.56 -23.40 -6.02
C LYS A 287 10.80 -24.30 -4.81
N CYS A 288 11.58 -23.82 -3.84
CA CYS A 288 11.85 -24.57 -2.61
C CYS A 288 10.57 -24.81 -1.80
N VAL A 289 9.69 -23.80 -1.69
CA VAL A 289 8.38 -23.95 -1.04
C VAL A 289 7.55 -25.02 -1.73
N LEU A 290 7.34 -24.92 -3.05
CA LEU A 290 6.55 -25.91 -3.81
C LEU A 290 7.10 -27.34 -3.65
N LYS A 291 8.43 -27.51 -3.74
CA LYS A 291 9.08 -28.81 -3.55
C LYS A 291 8.86 -29.37 -2.14
N SER A 292 8.93 -28.52 -1.11
CA SER A 292 8.67 -28.93 0.28
C SER A 292 7.21 -29.31 0.53
N CYS A 293 6.28 -28.75 -0.26
CA CYS A 293 4.85 -29.05 -0.22
C CYS A 293 4.46 -30.30 -1.05
N GLY A 294 5.43 -31.04 -1.59
CA GLY A 294 5.19 -32.31 -2.27
C GLY A 294 4.93 -32.22 -3.78
N VAL A 295 5.15 -31.05 -4.39
CA VAL A 295 5.06 -30.87 -5.85
C VAL A 295 6.23 -31.56 -6.55
N SER A 296 5.98 -32.28 -7.64
CA SER A 296 7.02 -33.00 -8.37
C SER A 296 8.03 -32.06 -9.04
N ASP A 297 9.28 -32.52 -9.18
CA ASP A 297 10.36 -31.72 -9.80
C ASP A 297 9.98 -31.25 -11.23
N SER A 298 9.20 -32.02 -11.98
CA SER A 298 8.70 -31.63 -13.31
C SER A 298 7.78 -30.40 -13.24
N HIS A 299 6.78 -30.39 -12.35
CA HIS A 299 5.87 -29.26 -12.23
C HIS A 299 6.53 -28.05 -11.58
N VAL A 300 7.50 -28.24 -10.68
CA VAL A 300 8.29 -27.14 -10.12
C VAL A 300 9.12 -26.44 -11.20
N GLU A 301 9.72 -27.19 -12.13
CA GLU A 301 10.43 -26.58 -13.25
C GLU A 301 9.48 -25.92 -14.26
N GLU A 302 8.30 -26.49 -14.51
CA GLU A 302 7.28 -25.85 -15.35
C GLU A 302 6.79 -24.53 -14.75
N PHE A 303 6.51 -24.51 -13.44
CA PHE A 303 6.21 -23.29 -12.69
C PHE A 303 7.32 -22.26 -12.86
N ALA A 304 8.58 -22.67 -12.70
CA ALA A 304 9.73 -21.77 -12.79
C ALA A 304 9.96 -21.19 -14.19
N LEU A 305 9.59 -21.91 -15.25
CA LEU A 305 9.65 -21.42 -16.62
C LEU A 305 8.58 -20.34 -16.85
N ARG A 306 7.34 -20.60 -16.44
CA ARG A 306 6.22 -19.66 -16.63
C ARG A 306 6.26 -18.46 -15.67
N TYR A 307 6.99 -18.57 -14.56
CA TYR A 307 7.14 -17.49 -13.59
C TYR A 307 7.74 -16.22 -14.21
N ASP A 308 8.78 -16.36 -15.03
CA ASP A 308 9.48 -15.21 -15.64
C ASP A 308 8.56 -14.50 -16.65
N ASP A 309 7.72 -15.24 -17.38
CA ASP A 309 6.74 -14.67 -18.31
C ASP A 309 5.60 -13.95 -17.57
N ALA A 310 5.19 -14.46 -16.41
CA ALA A 310 4.07 -13.93 -15.63
C ALA A 310 4.44 -12.69 -14.80
N PHE A 311 5.64 -12.66 -14.23
CA PHE A 311 6.07 -11.63 -13.27
C PHE A 311 7.25 -10.78 -13.75
N GLY A 312 7.99 -11.25 -14.76
CA GLY A 312 9.27 -10.69 -15.17
C GLY A 312 10.45 -11.44 -14.54
N ALA A 313 11.56 -11.50 -15.29
CA ALA A 313 12.83 -12.03 -14.80
C ALA A 313 13.30 -11.22 -13.57
N ASP A 314 13.73 -11.91 -12.52
CA ASP A 314 14.21 -11.33 -11.25
C ASP A 314 13.16 -10.63 -10.37
N MET A 315 11.86 -10.76 -10.68
CA MET A 315 10.82 -10.26 -9.78
C MET A 315 10.88 -10.95 -8.42
N ALA A 316 10.84 -10.15 -7.35
CA ALA A 316 10.77 -10.63 -5.97
C ALA A 316 9.38 -10.30 -5.40
N LEU A 317 8.61 -11.32 -5.05
CA LEU A 317 7.24 -11.16 -4.58
C LEU A 317 7.21 -10.99 -3.07
N SER A 318 6.30 -10.18 -2.54
CA SER A 318 6.05 -10.20 -1.10
C SER A 318 5.10 -11.36 -0.78
N PRO A 319 5.46 -12.33 0.09
CA PRO A 319 4.54 -13.39 0.49
C PRO A 319 3.26 -12.84 1.10
N ARG A 320 3.30 -11.65 1.73
CA ARG A 320 2.12 -10.93 2.24
C ARG A 320 1.09 -10.57 1.17
N ASN A 321 1.50 -10.53 -0.10
CA ASN A 321 0.60 -10.31 -1.24
C ASN A 321 0.02 -11.64 -1.76
N LEU A 322 0.69 -12.77 -1.52
CA LEU A 322 0.30 -14.08 -2.04
C LEU A 322 -0.67 -14.82 -1.12
N VAL A 323 -0.56 -14.61 0.19
CA VAL A 323 -1.42 -15.26 1.20
C VAL A 323 -2.36 -14.29 1.91
N GLU A 324 -3.53 -14.80 2.26
CA GLU A 324 -4.48 -14.15 3.16
C GLU A 324 -4.27 -14.64 4.60
N LYS A 325 -4.82 -13.90 5.56
CA LYS A 325 -4.84 -14.34 6.97
C LYS A 325 -5.85 -15.43 7.27
N GLN A 326 -6.57 -15.95 6.28
CA GLN A 326 -7.57 -17.00 6.46
C GLN A 326 -7.50 -17.93 5.25
N ILE A 327 -7.77 -19.19 5.50
CA ILE A 327 -7.97 -20.16 4.44
C ILE A 327 -9.43 -20.09 4.03
N GLU A 328 -9.67 -19.86 2.75
CA GLU A 328 -11.01 -19.84 2.17
C GLU A 328 -11.18 -21.03 1.23
N VAL A 329 -12.19 -21.87 1.49
CA VAL A 329 -12.59 -22.96 0.60
C VAL A 329 -13.95 -22.62 0.01
N CYS A 330 -13.98 -22.45 -1.31
CA CYS A 330 -15.15 -21.98 -2.04
C CYS A 330 -15.72 -23.08 -2.94
N THR A 331 -17.04 -23.24 -2.86
CA THR A 331 -17.87 -23.90 -3.86
C THR A 331 -18.83 -22.85 -4.43
N PRO A 332 -19.58 -23.14 -5.53
CA PRO A 332 -20.48 -22.14 -6.12
C PRO A 332 -21.47 -21.48 -5.14
N ASP A 333 -21.94 -22.22 -4.13
CA ASP A 333 -22.98 -21.77 -3.19
C ASP A 333 -22.50 -21.66 -1.72
N VAL A 334 -21.27 -22.07 -1.43
CA VAL A 334 -20.76 -22.16 -0.04
C VAL A 334 -19.33 -21.64 0.04
N VAL A 335 -19.08 -20.72 0.98
CA VAL A 335 -17.75 -20.24 1.35
C VAL A 335 -17.45 -20.67 2.78
N ILE A 336 -16.39 -21.45 2.96
CA ILE A 336 -15.88 -21.88 4.25
C ILE A 336 -14.65 -21.04 4.57
N LYS A 337 -14.62 -20.39 5.73
CA LYS A 337 -13.45 -19.64 6.21
C LYS A 337 -12.89 -20.28 7.47
N VAL A 338 -11.59 -20.55 7.46
CA VAL A 338 -10.91 -21.19 8.59
C VAL A 338 -9.69 -20.36 8.98
N SER A 339 -9.42 -20.29 10.28
CA SER A 339 -8.20 -19.67 10.79
C SER A 339 -6.97 -20.42 10.23
N PRO A 340 -5.88 -19.73 9.86
CA PRO A 340 -4.69 -20.37 9.29
C PRO A 340 -4.09 -21.43 10.20
N GLU A 341 -4.16 -21.23 11.52
CA GLU A 341 -3.59 -22.19 12.49
C GLU A 341 -4.43 -23.47 12.64
N ARG A 342 -5.56 -23.56 11.92
CA ARG A 342 -6.52 -24.66 11.97
C ARG A 342 -6.85 -25.22 10.59
N SER A 343 -5.90 -25.12 9.65
CA SER A 343 -6.01 -25.74 8.31
C SER A 343 -6.35 -27.25 8.41
N ASP A 344 -5.87 -27.91 9.47
CA ASP A 344 -6.15 -29.31 9.84
C ASP A 344 -7.63 -29.67 10.00
N LEU A 345 -8.52 -28.67 10.16
CA LEU A 345 -9.95 -28.90 10.31
C LEU A 345 -10.64 -29.28 9.00
N VAL A 346 -10.07 -28.94 7.84
CA VAL A 346 -10.68 -29.15 6.54
C VAL A 346 -10.03 -30.33 5.83
N ASP A 347 -10.82 -31.35 5.53
CA ASP A 347 -10.42 -32.52 4.75
C ASP A 347 -11.31 -32.66 3.51
N THR A 348 -10.80 -33.25 2.42
CA THR A 348 -11.59 -33.54 1.23
C THR A 348 -11.65 -35.04 0.98
N ARG A 349 -12.86 -35.58 0.81
CA ARG A 349 -13.05 -37.03 0.59
C ARG A 349 -14.06 -37.31 -0.51
N VAL A 350 -13.86 -38.44 -1.19
CA VAL A 350 -14.87 -39.01 -2.08
C VAL A 350 -15.56 -40.15 -1.35
N ILE A 351 -16.85 -39.98 -1.08
CA ILE A 351 -17.71 -40.99 -0.45
C ILE A 351 -18.78 -41.35 -1.47
N ASP A 352 -18.85 -42.63 -1.84
CA ASP A 352 -19.79 -43.15 -2.84
C ASP A 352 -19.79 -42.39 -4.18
N GLY A 353 -18.61 -41.94 -4.62
CA GLY A 353 -18.44 -41.19 -5.88
C GLY A 353 -18.78 -39.70 -5.79
N VAL A 354 -19.21 -39.21 -4.62
CA VAL A 354 -19.52 -37.80 -4.37
C VAL A 354 -18.37 -37.16 -3.60
N LYS A 355 -17.95 -35.95 -4.04
CA LYS A 355 -16.88 -35.18 -3.39
C LYS A 355 -17.47 -34.41 -2.20
N TYR A 356 -16.84 -34.52 -1.04
CA TYR A 356 -17.19 -33.82 0.19
C TYR A 356 -16.02 -32.97 0.67
N ILE A 357 -16.35 -31.80 1.21
CA ILE A 357 -15.47 -31.02 2.07
C ILE A 357 -15.96 -31.29 3.50
N LEU A 358 -15.10 -31.89 4.30
CA LEU A 358 -15.38 -32.29 5.68
C LEU A 358 -14.73 -31.29 6.63
N ILE A 359 -15.51 -30.79 7.59
CA ILE A 359 -15.01 -29.92 8.65
C ILE A 359 -15.13 -30.67 9.98
N ARG A 360 -14.03 -30.84 10.70
CA ARG A 360 -14.04 -31.51 12.00
C ARG A 360 -14.72 -30.62 13.05
N ALA A 361 -15.78 -31.13 13.67
CA ALA A 361 -16.61 -30.38 14.62
C ALA A 361 -16.12 -30.57 16.07
N ASP A 362 -14.96 -29.99 16.40
CA ASP A 362 -14.29 -30.23 17.70
C ASP A 362 -14.82 -29.34 18.85
N GLU A 363 -15.25 -28.11 18.57
CA GLU A 363 -15.53 -27.08 19.60
C GLU A 363 -17.03 -26.71 19.69
N GLY A 364 -17.91 -27.67 19.39
CA GLY A 364 -19.36 -27.44 19.30
C GLY A 364 -19.76 -26.82 17.96
N VAL A 365 -21.05 -26.90 17.63
CA VAL A 365 -21.58 -26.41 16.34
C VAL A 365 -22.79 -25.54 16.62
N GLU A 366 -22.89 -24.43 15.91
CA GLU A 366 -24.05 -23.54 15.97
C GLU A 366 -24.69 -23.41 14.58
N VAL A 367 -26.02 -23.33 14.55
CA VAL A 367 -26.79 -22.99 13.35
C VAL A 367 -27.54 -21.71 13.62
N ASN A 368 -27.22 -20.63 12.89
CA ASN A 368 -27.79 -19.29 13.11
C ASN A 368 -27.68 -18.81 14.57
N GLY A 369 -26.55 -19.11 15.24
CA GLY A 369 -26.30 -18.75 16.64
C GLY A 369 -26.98 -19.67 17.67
N VAL A 370 -27.56 -20.79 17.25
CA VAL A 370 -28.17 -21.79 18.16
C VAL A 370 -27.25 -23.01 18.26
N PRO A 371 -26.74 -23.37 19.45
CA PRO A 371 -25.96 -24.58 19.65
C PRO A 371 -26.74 -25.84 19.25
N VAL A 372 -26.12 -26.70 18.45
CA VAL A 372 -26.68 -27.96 17.97
C VAL A 372 -25.79 -29.13 18.34
N HIS A 373 -26.41 -30.29 18.55
CA HIS A 373 -25.69 -31.55 18.76
C HIS A 373 -25.67 -32.35 17.45
N ILE A 374 -24.47 -32.75 17.02
CA ILE A 374 -24.33 -33.72 15.92
C ILE A 374 -24.53 -35.12 16.52
N ALA A 375 -25.59 -35.80 16.08
CA ALA A 375 -25.87 -37.18 16.49
C ALA A 375 -24.86 -38.15 15.84
N LYS A 376 -24.53 -39.22 16.57
CA LYS A 376 -23.64 -40.29 16.10
C LYS A 376 -24.24 -41.11 14.97
#